data_AF-A0A838WEM8-F1
#
_entry.id   AF-A0A838WEM8-F1
#
_cell.length_a   1.000
_cell.length_b   1.000
_cell.length_c   1.000
_cell.angle_alpha   90.00
_cell.angle_beta   90.00
_cell.angle_gamma   90.00
#
_symmetry.space_group_name_H-M   'P 1'
#
loop_
_entity.id
_entity.type
_entity.pdbx_description
1 polymer ?
#
loop_
_entity_poly.entity_id
_entity_poly.type
_entity_poly.pdbx_seq_one_letter_code
_entity_poly.pdbx_strand_id
1 'polypeptide(L)'
;MKRWRSEESGAQQSGPGLGTTAPEGRRMMPSVSDTPPAVERLLIEGYRTMLPHERLERVVSLNRALDRLGRARLRARYGADLSERELRLRLAALRLDRETMVKVFDWDPRERGY
;
A
#
# COMPACT_ATOMS: atom_id res chain seq x y z
N MET A 1 30.00 -25.09 -47.78
CA MET A 1 30.83 -24.28 -48.70
C MET A 1 30.87 -22.84 -48.16
N LYS A 2 32.07 -22.37 -47.78
CA LYS A 2 32.59 -20.98 -47.65
C LYS A 2 31.62 -19.88 -47.15
N ARG A 3 31.91 -19.12 -46.09
CA ARG A 3 33.13 -18.30 -45.94
C ARG A 3 33.26 -17.77 -44.50
N TRP A 4 34.38 -18.11 -43.85
CA TRP A 4 34.94 -17.38 -42.71
C TRP A 4 35.74 -16.17 -43.21
N ARG A 5 35.69 -15.05 -42.46
CA ARG A 5 36.66 -13.94 -42.46
C ARG A 5 36.49 -13.27 -41.08
N SER A 6 37.26 -13.64 -40.05
CA SER A 6 38.49 -12.96 -39.57
C SER A 6 38.37 -11.44 -39.64
N GLU A 7 38.14 -10.77 -38.50
CA GLU A 7 39.14 -10.24 -37.55
C GLU A 7 39.47 -8.77 -37.84
N GLU A 8 39.14 -7.91 -36.88
CA GLU A 8 39.73 -6.60 -36.55
C GLU A 8 39.04 -6.20 -35.23
N SER A 9 39.57 -6.58 -34.06
CA SER A 9 40.65 -5.93 -33.30
C SER A 9 40.37 -4.47 -32.96
N GLY A 10 40.23 -4.19 -31.65
CA GLY A 10 40.42 -2.86 -31.07
C GLY A 10 39.19 -2.25 -30.40
N ALA A 11 39.03 -2.48 -29.10
CA ALA A 11 38.85 -1.44 -28.08
C ALA A 11 38.40 -2.08 -26.77
N GLN A 12 39.39 -2.44 -25.95
CA GLN A 12 39.22 -2.63 -24.53
C GLN A 12 38.85 -1.26 -23.94
N GLN A 13 37.56 -1.00 -23.76
CA GLN A 13 37.08 0.13 -22.97
C GLN A 13 36.73 -0.38 -21.58
N SER A 14 37.64 -0.15 -20.66
CA SER A 14 37.47 -0.29 -19.22
C SER A 14 36.30 0.58 -18.77
N GLY A 15 35.16 -0.05 -18.47
CA GLY A 15 34.03 0.64 -17.84
C GLY A 15 34.42 1.08 -16.42
N PRO A 16 34.20 2.36 -16.04
CA PRO A 16 34.46 2.78 -14.68
C PRO A 16 33.44 2.10 -13.75
N GLY A 17 33.95 1.58 -12.63
CA GLY A 17 33.20 0.79 -11.67
C GLY A 17 31.86 1.41 -11.28
N LEU A 18 30.85 0.55 -11.19
CA LEU A 18 29.57 0.85 -10.55
C LEU A 18 29.82 1.16 -9.07
N GLY A 19 30.25 2.39 -8.80
CA GLY A 19 30.13 3.00 -7.49
C GLY A 19 28.65 3.05 -7.17
N THR A 20 28.24 2.24 -6.20
CA THR A 20 26.93 2.34 -5.54
C THR A 20 26.80 3.73 -4.92
N THR A 21 26.29 4.70 -5.67
CA THR A 21 25.73 5.91 -5.08
C THR A 21 24.34 5.53 -4.60
N ALA A 22 24.20 5.35 -3.28
CA ALA A 22 22.88 5.29 -2.64
C ALA A 22 22.06 6.49 -3.12
N PRO A 23 20.77 6.32 -3.47
CA PRO A 23 19.95 7.44 -3.91
C PRO A 23 19.94 8.49 -2.79
N GLU A 24 20.43 9.68 -3.13
CA GLU A 24 20.39 10.89 -2.32
C GLU A 24 19.05 10.98 -1.60
N GLY A 25 19.12 11.11 -0.27
CA GLY A 25 17.94 11.13 0.59
C GLY A 25 16.91 12.08 0.03
N ARG A 26 15.72 11.55 -0.29
CA ARG A 26 14.56 12.31 -0.74
C ARG A 26 14.43 13.53 0.17
N ARG A 27 14.80 14.73 -0.32
CA ARG A 27 14.51 15.99 0.36
C ARG A 27 13.00 16.03 0.54
N MET A 28 12.54 15.80 1.76
CA MET A 28 11.16 16.02 2.14
C MET A 28 10.96 17.52 2.09
N MET A 29 10.36 18.02 1.01
CA MET A 29 9.88 19.40 0.98
C MET A 29 8.93 19.57 2.18
N PRO A 30 9.05 20.65 2.96
CA PRO A 30 8.15 20.86 4.09
C PRO A 30 6.73 20.92 3.55
N SER A 31 5.92 19.91 3.88
CA SER A 31 4.50 19.94 3.60
C SER A 31 3.90 21.07 4.42
N VAL A 32 3.23 22.02 3.76
CA VAL A 32 2.35 22.95 4.47
C VAL A 32 1.29 22.10 5.16
N SER A 33 1.38 21.99 6.47
CA SER A 33 0.42 21.24 7.26
C SER A 33 -0.90 21.99 7.22
N ASP A 34 -1.95 21.37 6.69
CA ASP A 34 -3.34 21.87 6.79
C ASP A 34 -3.84 21.93 8.25
N THR A 35 -3.02 21.47 9.20
CA THR A 35 -3.27 21.56 10.64
C THR A 35 -2.43 22.68 11.24
N PRO A 36 -3.04 23.73 11.82
CA PRO A 36 -2.31 24.79 12.50
C PRO A 36 -1.43 24.24 13.65
N PRO A 37 -0.23 24.80 13.90
CA PRO A 37 0.70 24.26 14.89
C PRO A 37 0.14 24.14 16.31
N ALA A 38 -0.80 25.02 16.69
CA ALA A 38 -1.46 24.94 17.99
C ALA A 38 -2.37 23.70 18.12
N VAL A 39 -3.06 23.34 17.04
CA VAL A 39 -3.93 22.16 16.99
C VAL A 39 -3.07 20.89 17.00
N GLU A 40 -1.97 20.87 16.25
CA GLU A 40 -1.02 19.75 16.26
C GLU A 40 -0.47 19.48 17.66
N ARG A 41 -0.04 20.52 18.39
CA ARG A 41 0.41 20.38 19.78
C ARG A 41 -0.66 19.79 20.69
N LEU A 42 -1.91 20.24 20.54
CA LEU A 42 -3.04 19.71 21.32
C LEU A 42 -3.30 18.23 21.01
N LEU A 43 -3.19 17.82 19.74
CA LEU A 43 -3.32 16.42 19.35
C LEU A 43 -2.20 15.55 19.95
N ILE A 44 -0.95 16.00 19.85
CA ILE A 44 0.21 15.28 20.39
C ILE A 44 0.07 15.11 21.90
N GLU A 45 -0.25 16.19 22.62
CA GLU A 45 -0.38 16.13 24.07
C GLU A 45 -1.57 15.28 24.51
N GLY A 46 -2.70 15.40 23.79
CA GLY A 46 -3.86 14.54 24.02
C GLY A 46 -3.57 13.05 23.83
N TYR A 47 -2.69 12.68 22.88
CA TYR A 47 -2.26 11.28 22.73
C TYR A 47 -1.27 10.85 23.80
N ARG A 48 -0.42 11.74 24.31
CA ARG A 48 0.57 11.41 25.36
C ARG A 48 -0.08 11.11 26.70
N THR A 49 -1.14 11.83 27.04
CA THR A 49 -1.86 11.68 28.32
C THR A 49 -2.92 10.58 28.29
N MET A 50 -3.27 10.07 27.11
CA MET A 50 -4.25 9.01 26.92
C MET A 50 -3.80 7.69 27.51
N LEU A 51 -4.69 7.02 28.23
CA LEU A 51 -4.45 5.69 28.78
C LEU A 51 -4.32 4.66 27.64
N PRO A 52 -3.55 3.58 27.82
CA PRO A 52 -3.36 2.57 26.77
C PRO A 52 -4.66 1.99 26.21
N HIS A 53 -5.66 1.75 27.06
CA HIS A 53 -6.94 1.19 26.62
C HIS A 53 -7.77 2.19 25.80
N GLU A 54 -7.79 3.47 26.17
CA GLU A 54 -8.47 4.52 25.40
C GLU A 54 -7.85 4.66 24.00
N ARG A 55 -6.52 4.52 23.90
CA ARG A 55 -5.83 4.51 22.61
C ARG A 55 -6.26 3.32 21.75
N LEU A 56 -6.36 2.13 22.34
CA LEU A 56 -6.85 0.93 21.65
C LEU A 56 -8.31 1.11 21.20
N GLU A 57 -9.16 1.67 22.05
CA GLU A 57 -10.56 1.96 21.69
C GLU A 57 -10.67 2.90 20.50
N ARG A 58 -9.84 3.95 20.43
CA ARG A 58 -9.79 4.83 19.26
C ARG A 58 -9.38 4.09 17.99
N VAL A 59 -8.37 3.23 18.06
CA VAL A 59 -7.94 2.40 16.91
C VAL A 59 -9.05 1.46 16.46
N VAL A 60 -9.73 0.79 17.40
CA VAL A 60 -10.85 -0.11 17.10
C VAL A 60 -12.01 0.67 16.46
N SER A 61 -12.35 1.83 17.01
CA SER A 61 -13.40 2.71 16.48
C SER A 61 -13.08 3.16 15.05
N LEU A 62 -11.83 3.57 14.80
CA LEU A 62 -11.39 3.98 13.46
C LEU A 62 -11.46 2.82 12.47
N ASN A 63 -11.02 1.62 12.85
CA ASN A 63 -11.13 0.44 11.99
C ASN A 63 -12.59 0.11 11.62
N ARG A 64 -13.51 0.22 12.59
CA ARG A 64 -14.96 0.03 12.33
C ARG A 64 -15.51 1.09 11.38
N ALA A 65 -15.06 2.34 11.48
CA ALA A 65 -15.45 3.40 10.55
C ALA A 65 -14.95 3.11 9.12
N LEU A 66 -13.68 2.70 8.99
CA LEU A 66 -13.10 2.30 7.71
C LEU A 66 -13.83 1.10 7.09
N ASP A 67 -14.23 0.11 7.89
CA ASP A 67 -15.06 -1.01 7.42
C ASP A 67 -16.41 -0.56 6.86
N ARG A 68 -17.09 0.37 7.54
CA ARG A 68 -18.36 0.92 7.08
C ARG A 68 -18.21 1.66 5.75
N LEU A 69 -17.17 2.48 5.63
CA LEU A 69 -16.85 3.19 4.39
C LEU A 69 -16.51 2.22 3.26
N GLY A 70 -15.70 1.20 3.54
CA GLY A 70 -15.38 0.14 2.58
C GLY A 70 -16.62 -0.58 2.07
N ARG A 71 -17.52 -0.99 2.98
CA ARG A 71 -18.79 -1.63 2.60
C ARG A 71 -19.69 -0.72 1.76
N ALA A 72 -19.82 0.55 2.14
CA ALA A 72 -20.60 1.52 1.39
C ALA A 72 -20.05 1.70 -0.04
N ARG A 73 -18.71 1.82 -0.17
CA ARG A 73 -18.04 1.89 -1.47
C ARG A 73 -18.28 0.64 -2.32
N LEU A 74 -18.19 -0.55 -1.74
CA LEU A 74 -18.40 -1.81 -2.46
C LEU A 74 -19.84 -1.94 -2.96
N ARG A 75 -20.83 -1.60 -2.14
CA ARG A 75 -22.24 -1.57 -2.56
C ARG A 75 -22.50 -0.54 -3.66
N ALA A 76 -21.90 0.64 -3.56
CA ALA A 76 -22.01 1.65 -4.59
C ALA A 76 -21.40 1.19 -5.94
N ARG A 77 -20.36 0.35 -5.90
CA ARG A 77 -19.67 -0.13 -7.10
C ARG A 77 -20.30 -1.36 -7.74
N TYR A 78 -20.74 -2.31 -6.93
CA TYR A 78 -21.13 -3.65 -7.40
C TYR A 78 -22.63 -3.96 -7.22
N GLY A 79 -23.39 -3.08 -6.58
CA GLY A 79 -24.83 -3.24 -6.37
C GLY A 79 -25.23 -3.24 -4.89
N ALA A 80 -26.45 -2.75 -4.62
CA ALA A 80 -26.98 -2.68 -3.26
C ALA A 80 -27.40 -4.06 -2.71
N ASP A 81 -27.71 -5.00 -3.62
CA ASP A 81 -28.17 -6.36 -3.39
C ASP A 81 -27.03 -7.37 -3.17
N LEU A 82 -25.79 -6.89 -3.06
CA LEU A 82 -24.62 -7.75 -2.83
C LEU A 82 -24.80 -8.62 -1.59
N SER A 83 -24.60 -9.93 -1.75
CA SER A 83 -24.70 -10.86 -0.63
C SER A 83 -23.68 -10.52 0.47
N GLU A 84 -24.03 -10.74 1.74
CA GLU A 84 -23.13 -10.46 2.86
C GLU A 84 -21.82 -11.28 2.79
N ARG A 85 -21.86 -12.50 2.25
CA ARG A 85 -20.65 -13.32 2.05
C ARG A 85 -19.72 -12.67 1.04
N GLU A 86 -20.25 -12.28 -0.11
CA GLU A 86 -19.46 -11.62 -1.15
C GLU A 86 -18.90 -10.29 -0.67
N LEU A 87 -19.70 -9.50 0.04
CA LEU A 87 -19.28 -8.22 0.61
C LEU A 87 -18.09 -8.39 1.57
N ARG A 88 -18.10 -9.43 2.39
CA ARG A 88 -16.99 -9.75 3.30
C ARG A 88 -15.74 -10.18 2.55
N LEU A 89 -15.87 -11.03 1.52
CA LEU A 89 -14.71 -11.50 0.74
C LEU A 89 -14.05 -10.36 -0.04
N ARG A 90 -14.85 -9.49 -0.63
CA ARG A 90 -14.39 -8.24 -1.27
C ARG A 90 -13.66 -7.33 -0.27
N LEU A 91 -14.30 -7.05 0.87
CA LEU A 91 -13.67 -6.25 1.93
C LEU A 91 -12.38 -6.88 2.48
N ALA A 92 -12.29 -8.22 2.53
CA ALA A 92 -11.08 -8.94 2.92
C ALA A 92 -9.98 -8.85 1.85
N ALA A 93 -10.35 -8.93 0.56
CA ALA A 93 -9.43 -8.79 -0.56
C ALA A 93 -8.73 -7.41 -0.61
N LEU A 94 -9.32 -6.38 0.01
CA LEU A 94 -8.67 -5.07 0.17
C LEU A 94 -7.49 -5.08 1.16
N ARG A 95 -7.36 -6.12 1.98
CA ARG A 95 -6.40 -6.19 3.10
C ARG A 95 -5.49 -7.40 3.04
N LEU A 96 -5.96 -8.50 2.46
CA LEU A 96 -5.23 -9.75 2.31
C LEU A 96 -4.66 -9.86 0.91
N ASP A 97 -3.50 -10.50 0.80
CA ASP A 97 -2.90 -10.81 -0.49
C ASP A 97 -3.72 -11.89 -1.22
N ARG A 98 -3.50 -11.98 -2.54
CA ARG A 98 -4.21 -12.92 -3.41
C ARG A 98 -3.97 -14.38 -3.01
N GLU A 99 -2.74 -14.75 -2.64
CA GLU A 99 -2.42 -16.12 -2.30
C GLU A 99 -3.23 -16.57 -1.09
N THR A 100 -3.29 -15.74 -0.05
CA THR A 100 -4.13 -15.96 1.13
C THR A 100 -5.61 -16.06 0.76
N MET A 101 -6.12 -15.15 -0.09
CA MET A 101 -7.53 -15.16 -0.50
C MET A 101 -7.92 -16.45 -1.23
N VAL A 102 -7.08 -16.91 -2.17
CA VAL A 102 -7.34 -18.14 -2.93
C VAL A 102 -7.23 -19.36 -2.01
N LYS A 103 -6.17 -19.46 -1.21
CA LYS A 103 -5.91 -20.63 -0.37
C LYS A 103 -6.95 -20.84 0.73
N VAL A 104 -7.42 -19.76 1.37
CA VAL A 104 -8.30 -19.84 2.54
C VAL A 104 -9.77 -19.72 2.17
N PHE A 105 -10.09 -18.91 1.16
CA PHE A 105 -11.47 -18.56 0.84
C PHE A 105 -11.95 -19.02 -0.54
N ASP A 106 -11.08 -19.65 -1.33
CA ASP A 106 -11.35 -20.04 -2.73
C ASP A 106 -11.89 -18.85 -3.54
N TRP A 107 -11.26 -17.69 -3.34
CA TRP A 107 -11.67 -16.43 -3.94
C TRP A 107 -10.47 -15.77 -4.61
N ASP A 108 -10.52 -15.57 -5.93
CA ASP A 108 -9.50 -14.81 -6.67
C ASP A 108 -9.93 -13.35 -6.86
N PRO A 109 -9.27 -12.38 -6.19
CA PRO A 109 -9.55 -10.95 -6.37
C PRO A 109 -9.29 -10.41 -7.78
N ARG A 110 -8.51 -11.11 -8.62
CA ARG A 110 -8.24 -10.67 -10.01
C ARG A 110 -9.41 -10.97 -10.94
N GLU A 111 -10.10 -12.08 -10.72
CA GLU A 111 -11.24 -12.48 -11.55
C GLU A 111 -12.53 -11.83 -11.07
N ARG A 112 -12.73 -11.81 -9.75
CA ARG A 112 -13.99 -11.35 -9.14
C ARG A 112 -13.95 -9.90 -8.69
N GLY A 113 -12.77 -9.30 -8.63
CA GLY A 113 -12.53 -7.96 -8.12
C GLY A 113 -12.35 -7.91 -6.60
N TYR A 114 -11.93 -6.73 -6.14
CA TYR A 114 -11.86 -6.35 -4.73
C TYR A 114 -13.22 -5.96 -4.17
#